data_AF-A0A1V6JUP3-F1
#
_entry.id   AF-A0A1V6JUP3-F1
#
_cell.length_a   1.000
_cell.length_b   1.000
_cell.length_c   1.000
_cell.angle_alpha   90.00
_cell.angle_beta   90.00
_cell.angle_gamma   90.00
#
_symmetry.space_group_name_H-M   'P 1'
#
loop_
_entity.id
_entity.type
_entity.pdbx_description
1 polymer ?
#
loop_
_entity_poly.entity_id
_entity_poly.type
_entity_poly.pdbx_seq_one_letter_code
_entity_poly.pdbx_strand_id
1 'polypeptide(L)' 'MSDATRSFVLSGLSPEDRLDVTAQIAAAEASRRTVYYVTHAKGWYRIEYGALTGGGDGRVPE' A
#
# COMPACT_ATOMS: atom_id res chain seq x y z
N MET A 1 5.35 -3.93 8.20
CA MET A 1 4.06 -3.31 8.59
C MET A 1 3.27 -4.28 9.48
N SER A 2 2.26 -3.81 10.22
CA SER A 2 1.38 -4.70 11.02
C SER A 2 0.34 -5.45 10.17
N ASP A 3 -0.15 -6.59 10.65
CA ASP A 3 -1.22 -7.37 9.98
C ASP A 3 -2.52 -6.56 9.86
N ALA A 4 -2.84 -5.72 10.85
CA ALA A 4 -4.02 -4.86 10.82
C ALA A 4 -3.93 -3.82 9.69
N THR A 5 -2.77 -3.17 9.54
CA THR A 5 -2.52 -2.21 8.45
C THR A 5 -2.60 -2.89 7.09
N ARG A 6 -2.00 -4.09 6.97
CA ARG A 6 -2.06 -4.88 5.73
C ARG A 6 -3.50 -5.27 5.37
N SER A 7 -4.26 -5.74 6.35
CA SER A 7 -5.67 -6.10 6.16
C SER A 7 -6.50 -4.90 5.71
N PHE A 8 -6.29 -3.73 6.32
CA PHE A 8 -6.96 -2.49 5.93
C PHE A 8 -6.65 -2.11 4.47
N VAL A 9 -5.37 -2.07 4.09
CA VAL A 9 -4.92 -1.70 2.74
C VAL A 9 -5.51 -2.62 1.66
N LEU A 10 -5.68 -3.91 1.97
CA LEU A 10 -6.21 -4.90 1.04
C LEU A 10 -7.74 -5.01 1.04
N SER A 11 -8.41 -4.33 1.97
CA SER A 11 -9.85 -4.40 2.14
C SER A 11 -10.57 -3.75 0.96
N GLY A 12 -11.58 -4.44 0.42
CA GLY A 12 -12.40 -3.93 -0.69
C GLY A 12 -11.70 -3.85 -2.05
N LEU A 13 -10.41 -4.20 -2.13
CA LEU A 13 -9.69 -4.32 -3.40
C LEU A 13 -10.15 -5.55 -4.17
N SER A 14 -10.17 -5.43 -5.50
CA SER A 14 -10.39 -6.57 -6.38
C SER A 14 -9.24 -7.58 -6.28
N PRO A 15 -9.44 -8.84 -6.68
CA PRO A 15 -8.39 -9.87 -6.58
C PRO A 15 -7.07 -9.48 -7.27
N GLU A 16 -7.15 -8.82 -8.43
CA GLU A 16 -5.99 -8.32 -9.17
C GLU A 16 -5.24 -7.21 -8.42
N ASP A 17 -5.97 -6.21 -7.90
CA ASP A 17 -5.40 -5.13 -7.09
C ASP A 17 -4.77 -5.69 -5.80
N ARG A 18 -5.38 -6.70 -5.18
CA ARG A 18 -4.83 -7.35 -3.97
C ARG A 18 -3.50 -8.01 -4.25
N LEU A 19 -3.36 -8.69 -5.40
CA LEU A 19 -2.13 -9.36 -5.78
C LEU A 19 -1.02 -8.34 -6.03
N ASP A 20 -1.32 -7.28 -6.78
CA ASP A 20 -0.35 -6.22 -7.11
C ASP A 20 0.08 -5.44 -5.85
N VAL A 21 -0.87 -4.97 -5.04
CA VAL A 21 -0.56 -4.26 -3.79
C VAL A 21 0.26 -5.14 -2.84
N THR A 22 -0.04 -6.44 -2.75
CA THR A 22 0.76 -7.36 -1.93
C THR A 22 2.21 -7.45 -2.42
N ALA A 23 2.44 -7.50 -3.73
CA ALA A 23 3.78 -7.53 -4.31
C ALA A 23 4.54 -6.22 -4.06
N GLN A 24 3.89 -5.07 -4.21
CA GLN A 24 4.49 -3.75 -3.92
C GLN A 24 4.91 -3.63 -2.46
N ILE A 25 4.05 -4.07 -1.53
CA ILE A 25 4.36 -4.14 -0.09
C ILE A 25 5.61 -4.99 0.15
N ALA A 26 5.63 -6.21 -0.39
CA ALA A 26 6.73 -7.15 -0.17
C ALA A 26 8.05 -6.59 -0.71
N ALA A 27 8.03 -5.93 -1.87
CA ALA A 27 9.20 -5.29 -2.47
C ALA A 27 9.72 -4.12 -1.61
N ALA A 28 8.83 -3.30 -1.06
CA ALA A 28 9.19 -2.18 -0.19
C ALA A 28 9.78 -2.66 1.15
N GLU A 29 9.19 -3.68 1.76
CA GLU A 29 9.66 -4.28 3.01
C GLU A 29 11.01 -4.99 2.82
N ALA A 30 11.19 -5.74 1.72
CA ALA A 30 12.47 -6.36 1.37
C ALA A 30 13.59 -5.32 1.16
N SER A 31 13.23 -4.16 0.59
CA SER A 31 14.13 -3.02 0.40
C SER A 31 14.32 -2.16 1.66
N ARG A 32 13.69 -2.53 2.79
CA ARG A 32 13.71 -1.79 4.07
C ARG A 32 13.34 -0.31 3.91
N ARG A 33 12.41 0.01 3.00
CA ARG A 33 11.94 1.39 2.80
C ARG A 33 11.18 1.86 4.03
N THR A 34 11.57 3.02 4.55
CA THR A 34 10.88 3.67 5.67
C THR A 34 9.63 4.40 5.21
N VAL A 35 9.63 4.97 3.99
CA VAL A 35 8.47 5.61 3.37
C VAL A 35 8.28 5.05 1.97
N TYR A 36 7.06 4.65 1.63
CA TYR A 36 6.70 4.19 0.29
C TYR A 36 5.21 4.37 0.02
N TYR A 37 4.88 4.38 -1.26
CA TYR A 37 3.50 4.37 -1.75
C TYR A 37 3.17 2.99 -2.29
N VAL A 38 1.92 2.57 -2.08
CA VAL A 38 1.33 1.45 -2.80
C VAL A 38 0.15 1.96 -3.59
N THR A 39 0.05 1.55 -4.85
CA THR A 39 -0.95 2.01 -5.81
C THR A 39 -1.84 0.86 -6.23
N HIS A 40 -3.11 1.14 -6.49
CA HIS A 40 -4.07 0.22 -7.07
C HIS A 40 -4.92 0.98 -8.10
N ALA A 41 -5.82 0.30 -8.82
CA ALA A 41 -6.54 0.90 -9.94
C ALA A 41 -7.34 2.18 -9.62
N LYS A 42 -7.74 2.37 -8.35
CA LYS A 42 -8.60 3.49 -7.93
C LYS A 42 -7.89 4.53 -7.08
N GLY A 43 -6.66 4.28 -6.63
CA GLY A 43 -6.04 5.14 -5.63
C GLY A 43 -4.70 4.64 -5.13
N TRP A 44 -4.31 5.19 -3.99
CA TRP A 44 -3.02 4.93 -3.38
C TRP A 44 -3.04 5.06 -1.87
N TYR A 45 -2.05 4.46 -1.23
CA TYR A 45 -1.76 4.60 0.20
C TYR A 45 -0.30 5.00 0.41
N ARG A 46 -0.05 5.92 1.35
CA ARG A 46 1.29 6.25 1.85
C ARG A 46 1.53 5.49 3.14
N ILE A 47 2.60 4.71 3.16
CA ILE A 47 3.06 3.97 4.32
C ILE A 47 4.38 4.56 4.79
N GLU A 48 4.45 4.86 6.09
CA GLU A 48 5.64 5.38 6.77
C GLU A 48 5.89 4.55 8.03
N TYR A 49 7.09 3.98 8.16
CA TYR A 49 7.49 3.02 9.19
C TYR A 49 6.49 1.86 9.38
N GLY A 50 5.84 1.44 8.29
CA GLY A 50 4.82 0.39 8.32
C GLY A 50 3.46 0.83 8.88
N ALA A 51 3.25 2.12 9.13
CA ALA A 51 1.97 2.71 9.48
C ALA A 51 1.36 3.43 8.26
N LEU A 52 0.04 3.33 8.12
CA LEU A 52 -0.69 4.10 7.13
C LEU A 52 -0.71 5.57 7.56
N THR A 53 -0.19 6.47 6.72
CA THR A 53 -0.11 7.91 7.02
C THR A 53 -0.92 8.78 6.05
N GLY A 54 -1.40 8.19 4.96
CA GLY A 54 -2.26 8.88 4.01
C GLY A 54 -2.79 7.93 2.95
N GLY A 55 -3.78 8.40 2.21
CA GLY A 55 -4.31 7.73 1.04
C GLY A 55 -5.29 8.64 0.32
N GLY A 56 -5.61 8.28 -0.91
CA GLY A 56 -6.54 9.04 -1.72
C GLY A 56 -6.91 8.31 -2.99
N ASP A 57 -8.01 8.77 -3.59
CA ASP A 57 -8.42 8.30 -4.90
C ASP A 57 -7.58 8.96 -6.00
N GLY A 58 -7.35 8.24 -7.09
CA GLY A 58 -6.58 8.74 -8.24
C GLY A 58 -5.07 8.56 -8.11
N ARG A 59 -4.30 9.56 -8.56
CA ARG A 59 -2.83 9.47 -8.67
C ARG A 59 -2.12 9.85 -7.37
N VAL A 60 -0.95 9.25 -7.17
CA VAL A 60 -0.02 9.61 -6.09
C VAL A 60 0.41 11.08 -6.24
N PRO A 61 0.44 11.89 -5.17
CA PRO A 61 0.98 13.24 -5.18
C PRO A 61 2.47 13.24 -5.55
N GLU A 62 2.89 14.18 -6.39
CA GLU A 62 4.30 14.42 -6.74
C GLU A 62 5.11 14.95 -5.54
#